data_AF-A0A4U8YUV1-F1
#
_entry.id   AF-A0A4U8YUV1-F1
#
_cell.length_a   1.000
_cell.length_b   1.000
_cell.length_c   1.000
_cell.angle_alpha   90.00
_cell.angle_beta   90.00
_cell.angle_gamma   90.00
#
_symmetry.space_group_name_H-M   'P 1'
#
loop_
_entity.id
_entity.type
_entity.pdbx_description
1 polymer ?
#
loop_
_entity_poly.entity_id
_entity_poly.type
_entity_poly.pdbx_seq_one_letter_code
_entity_poly.pdbx_strand_id
1 'polypeptide(L)'
;MHPAPTPSTGTYTPGLDPDTDAWFTTFVLENHLDYFAYPGEVATPEQVKFMVFLDDKERYFPCSEATFREVMSRDPSPYLQQRYLTALKHILDLIEATIEDPKERAYLTTLIKTKYAHETRDEIMIPSRVEKRLLRIFLNRTHIADPFQDTKIERNKTAATFLASPLFREAFQHIGDADMTPARAMTQVRTRLDHMAVRRFLSLLTAPEIWTGNQPCPDTEEAIQALFQKPVSGNAADAFFDFLGIPASGERHQGTERRTLLWLADESGEVMVDLALIRYLVNLGHKVAVAFKAGPLFSKAEILGTQEDPTLMEALDGSFFIRSDTLTKNQLVDILRQESDLLVLSDGTHEKLNLLLTSTTFARLFKEVDCIVARGPEQKNRLFDTPFHFTQDVFSICADTRGVTIDFNPKSPQAIKFSHKDLERKAQTIISDMKAAKKKGMAVSFYSGIIGSIPGKIDVAKKIMTVFIAHLEEQFSQTHIINPSLYYEPGMDADDLMFMWEIVQRSGCIDIWRFQTYQDIVTAFQLMGQKVPPEWVGKDATYSTGCTKEMKIAMEVQQVHPEMQIIGPATEKFMRRRDYGIGKMYDQRLGHVSHE
;
A
#
# COMPACT_ATOMS: atom_id res chain seq x y z
N MET A 1 -18.45 -46.89 4.88
CA MET A 1 -17.11 -46.34 4.59
C MET A 1 -17.21 -45.56 3.29
N HIS A 2 -17.47 -44.26 3.37
CA HIS A 2 -17.28 -43.37 2.23
C HIS A 2 -15.78 -43.04 2.16
N PRO A 3 -15.17 -43.02 0.96
CA PRO A 3 -13.78 -42.63 0.84
C PRO A 3 -13.66 -41.16 1.24
N ALA A 4 -12.66 -40.87 2.06
CA ALA A 4 -12.29 -39.50 2.42
C ALA A 4 -12.03 -38.69 1.13
N PRO A 5 -12.56 -37.47 1.01
CA PRO A 5 -12.22 -36.62 -0.12
C PRO A 5 -10.74 -36.30 -0.05
N THR A 6 -10.02 -36.61 -1.13
CA THR A 6 -8.70 -36.08 -1.44
C THR A 6 -8.70 -34.56 -1.23
N PRO A 7 -7.70 -33.99 -0.54
CA PRO A 7 -7.62 -32.54 -0.36
C PRO A 7 -7.44 -31.89 -1.72
N SER A 8 -8.46 -31.16 -2.16
CA SER A 8 -8.39 -30.34 -3.36
C SER A 8 -7.33 -29.26 -3.14
N THR A 9 -6.38 -29.18 -4.07
CA THR A 9 -5.38 -28.12 -4.25
C THR A 9 -6.02 -26.78 -4.66
N GLY A 10 -7.13 -26.41 -4.04
CA GLY A 10 -7.91 -25.22 -4.35
C GLY A 10 -7.74 -24.18 -3.25
N THR A 11 -7.36 -22.98 -3.63
CA THR A 11 -7.48 -21.75 -2.84
C THR A 11 -8.87 -21.69 -2.21
N TYR A 12 -8.97 -21.36 -0.92
CA TYR A 12 -10.26 -21.25 -0.22
C TYR A 12 -11.22 -20.35 -1.01
N THR A 13 -12.40 -20.90 -1.34
CA THR A 13 -13.43 -20.20 -2.11
C THR A 13 -14.67 -20.03 -1.21
N PRO A 14 -15.04 -18.79 -0.84
CA PRO A 14 -16.20 -18.55 0.01
C PRO A 14 -17.52 -19.05 -0.59
N GLY A 15 -18.43 -19.51 0.27
CA GLY A 15 -19.81 -19.86 -0.08
C GLY A 15 -20.01 -21.31 -0.52
N LEU A 16 -19.00 -22.16 -0.39
CA LEU A 16 -19.10 -23.60 -0.69
C LEU A 16 -19.46 -24.42 0.55
N ASP A 17 -18.89 -24.09 1.70
CA ASP A 17 -19.10 -24.82 2.96
C ASP A 17 -19.30 -23.84 4.14
N PRO A 18 -20.49 -23.83 4.77
CA PRO A 18 -20.79 -22.91 5.86
C PRO A 18 -19.82 -23.01 7.05
N ASP A 19 -19.34 -24.21 7.37
CA ASP A 19 -18.44 -24.41 8.51
C ASP A 19 -17.05 -23.83 8.20
N THR A 20 -16.53 -24.03 6.99
CA THR A 20 -15.28 -23.44 6.52
C THR A 20 -15.39 -21.92 6.41
N ASP A 21 -16.50 -21.40 5.90
CA ASP A 21 -16.76 -19.96 5.82
C ASP A 21 -16.83 -19.30 7.21
N ALA A 22 -17.45 -19.97 8.18
CA ALA A 22 -17.51 -19.51 9.56
C ALA A 22 -16.11 -19.48 10.18
N TRP A 23 -15.30 -20.52 10.00
CA TRP A 23 -13.93 -20.56 10.51
C TRP A 23 -13.02 -19.50 9.88
N PHE A 24 -13.14 -19.28 8.58
CA PHE A 24 -12.42 -18.19 7.91
C PHE A 24 -12.84 -16.83 8.48
N THR A 25 -14.13 -16.63 8.73
CA THR A 25 -14.63 -15.41 9.38
C THR A 25 -14.04 -15.25 10.78
N THR A 26 -14.00 -16.32 11.58
CA THR A 26 -13.33 -16.32 12.89
C THR A 26 -11.84 -15.98 12.76
N PHE A 27 -11.14 -16.55 11.79
CA PHE A 27 -9.73 -16.25 11.51
C PHE A 27 -9.51 -14.75 11.25
N VAL A 28 -10.34 -14.13 10.41
CA VAL A 28 -10.25 -12.70 10.09
C VAL A 28 -10.55 -11.85 11.33
N LEU A 29 -11.58 -12.20 12.11
CA LEU A 29 -11.96 -11.48 13.33
C LEU A 29 -10.90 -11.58 14.42
N GLU A 30 -10.48 -12.79 14.76
CA GLU A 30 -9.48 -13.04 15.81
C GLU A 30 -8.16 -12.39 15.47
N ASN A 31 -7.77 -12.28 14.20
CA ASN A 31 -6.56 -11.57 13.80
C ASN A 31 -6.72 -10.04 13.69
N HIS A 32 -7.91 -9.49 13.98
CA HIS A 32 -8.29 -8.09 13.78
C HIS A 32 -8.01 -7.59 12.35
N LEU A 33 -8.49 -8.37 11.38
CA LEU A 33 -8.33 -8.11 9.94
C LEU A 33 -9.66 -7.75 9.26
N ASP A 34 -10.76 -7.73 10.02
CA ASP A 34 -12.09 -7.44 9.49
C ASP A 34 -12.36 -5.92 9.50
N TYR A 35 -12.67 -5.37 8.33
CA TYR A 35 -12.98 -3.96 8.17
C TYR A 35 -14.27 -3.55 8.91
N PHE A 36 -15.29 -4.40 8.94
CA PHE A 36 -16.56 -4.07 9.58
C PHE A 36 -16.44 -4.02 11.10
N ALA A 37 -15.60 -4.87 11.68
CA ALA A 37 -15.25 -4.86 13.09
C ALA A 37 -14.29 -3.72 13.45
N TYR A 38 -13.30 -3.42 12.60
CA TYR A 38 -12.22 -2.46 12.90
C TYR A 38 -12.03 -1.37 11.82
N PRO A 39 -13.04 -0.55 11.50
CA PRO A 39 -12.98 0.40 10.38
C PRO A 39 -12.02 1.58 10.54
N GLY A 40 -11.49 1.79 11.75
CA GLY A 40 -10.45 2.78 12.04
C GLY A 40 -9.05 2.29 11.69
N GLU A 41 -8.84 0.97 11.72
CA GLU A 41 -7.52 0.35 11.65
C GLU A 41 -7.33 -0.47 10.38
N VAL A 42 -8.40 -1.09 9.88
CA VAL A 42 -8.38 -1.97 8.71
C VAL A 42 -8.84 -1.22 7.46
N ALA A 43 -8.09 -1.40 6.38
CA ALA A 43 -8.37 -0.87 5.06
C ALA A 43 -9.71 -1.41 4.53
N THR A 44 -10.43 -0.55 3.81
CA THR A 44 -11.65 -0.97 3.12
C THR A 44 -11.30 -1.94 1.98
N PRO A 45 -12.23 -2.81 1.54
CA PRO A 45 -11.99 -3.68 0.39
C PRO A 45 -11.51 -2.92 -0.85
N GLU A 46 -12.01 -1.71 -1.08
CA GLU A 46 -11.59 -0.87 -2.21
C GLU A 46 -10.16 -0.32 -2.05
N GLN A 47 -9.76 0.04 -0.82
CA GLN A 47 -8.38 0.45 -0.57
C GLN A 47 -7.40 -0.71 -0.75
N VAL A 48 -7.78 -1.93 -0.36
CA VAL A 48 -6.94 -3.13 -0.57
C VAL A 48 -6.73 -3.38 -2.05
N LYS A 49 -7.76 -3.16 -2.87
CA LYS A 49 -7.69 -3.27 -4.34
C LYS A 49 -6.72 -2.29 -5.00
N PHE A 50 -6.22 -1.27 -4.30
CA PHE A 50 -5.10 -0.46 -4.80
C PHE A 50 -3.80 -1.25 -4.91
N MET A 51 -3.63 -2.27 -4.07
CA MET A 51 -2.38 -3.02 -3.91
C MET A 51 -2.51 -4.47 -4.37
N VAL A 52 -3.62 -5.12 -4.05
CA VAL A 52 -3.88 -6.53 -4.32
C VAL A 52 -4.96 -6.66 -5.36
N PHE A 53 -4.71 -7.47 -6.39
CA PHE A 53 -5.74 -7.84 -7.36
C PHE A 53 -6.64 -8.90 -6.73
N LEU A 54 -7.90 -8.54 -6.46
CA LEU A 54 -8.89 -9.40 -5.81
C LEU A 54 -10.15 -9.48 -6.66
N ASP A 55 -10.66 -10.69 -6.86
CA ASP A 55 -12.00 -10.91 -7.38
C ASP A 55 -13.07 -10.53 -6.35
N ASP A 56 -14.33 -10.35 -6.78
CA ASP A 56 -15.42 -9.82 -5.92
C ASP A 56 -15.72 -10.65 -4.66
N LYS A 57 -15.28 -11.91 -4.62
CA LYS A 57 -15.48 -12.82 -3.49
C LYS A 57 -14.20 -13.06 -2.68
N GLU A 58 -13.04 -12.71 -3.20
CA GLU A 58 -11.78 -12.98 -2.53
C GLU A 58 -11.55 -12.00 -1.37
N ARG A 59 -10.88 -12.48 -0.32
CA ARG A 59 -10.45 -11.65 0.79
C ARG A 59 -8.97 -11.88 1.03
N TYR A 60 -8.20 -10.80 0.95
CA TYR A 60 -6.77 -10.84 1.24
C TYR A 60 -6.49 -11.21 2.70
N PHE A 61 -5.43 -11.97 2.93
CA PHE A 61 -4.88 -12.24 4.25
C PHE A 61 -3.36 -12.04 4.25
N PRO A 62 -2.79 -11.44 5.32
CA PRO A 62 -1.38 -11.08 5.38
C PRO A 62 -0.54 -12.24 5.92
N CYS A 63 -0.60 -13.41 5.27
CA CYS A 63 0.28 -14.54 5.59
C CYS A 63 0.57 -15.41 4.38
N SER A 64 1.60 -16.25 4.50
CA SER A 64 1.92 -17.19 3.44
C SER A 64 0.83 -18.23 3.26
N GLU A 65 0.71 -18.77 2.06
CA GLU A 65 -0.25 -19.84 1.75
C GLU A 65 -0.06 -21.05 2.67
N ALA A 66 1.19 -21.40 2.98
CA ALA A 66 1.49 -22.47 3.93
C ALA A 66 0.91 -22.17 5.32
N THR A 67 1.12 -20.95 5.84
CA THR A 67 0.56 -20.56 7.14
C THR A 67 -0.96 -20.57 7.13
N PHE A 68 -1.57 -20.03 6.07
CA PHE A 68 -3.02 -20.00 5.93
C PHE A 68 -3.60 -21.41 5.88
N ARG A 69 -3.00 -22.32 5.12
CA ARG A 69 -3.44 -23.71 5.00
C ARG A 69 -3.43 -24.44 6.34
N GLU A 70 -2.36 -24.29 7.12
CA GLU A 70 -2.25 -24.90 8.45
C GLU A 70 -3.35 -24.37 9.38
N VAL A 71 -3.57 -23.05 9.40
CA VAL A 71 -4.65 -22.43 10.22
C VAL A 71 -6.04 -22.92 9.79
N MET A 72 -6.27 -23.05 8.47
CA MET A 72 -7.56 -23.49 7.94
C MET A 72 -7.82 -24.99 8.14
N SER A 73 -6.78 -25.80 8.35
CA SER A 73 -6.90 -27.24 8.59
C SER A 73 -7.58 -27.58 9.92
N ARG A 74 -7.47 -26.71 10.93
CA ARG A 74 -7.94 -26.89 12.32
C ARG A 74 -7.26 -28.04 13.08
N ASP A 75 -6.26 -28.68 12.49
CA ASP A 75 -5.49 -29.73 13.13
C ASP A 75 -4.26 -29.12 13.84
N PRO A 76 -3.81 -29.71 14.97
CA PRO A 76 -2.58 -29.26 15.63
C PRO A 76 -1.39 -29.30 14.67
N SER A 77 -0.77 -28.15 14.44
CA SER A 77 0.27 -27.96 13.44
C SER A 77 1.64 -27.75 14.08
N PRO A 78 2.59 -28.69 13.93
CA PRO A 78 3.98 -28.49 14.35
C PRO A 78 4.61 -27.26 13.69
N TYR A 79 4.18 -26.94 12.46
CA TYR A 79 4.63 -25.77 11.70
C TYR A 79 4.21 -24.45 12.38
N LEU A 80 2.96 -24.35 12.84
CA LEU A 80 2.47 -23.17 13.56
C LEU A 80 3.10 -23.08 14.95
N GLN A 81 3.13 -24.19 15.68
CA GLN A 81 3.73 -24.25 17.03
C GLN A 81 5.18 -23.79 17.04
N GLN A 82 6.00 -24.21 16.06
CA GLN A 82 7.38 -23.75 15.95
C GLN A 82 7.46 -22.22 15.78
N ARG A 83 6.61 -21.64 14.92
CA ARG A 83 6.60 -20.18 14.67
C ARG A 83 6.09 -19.39 15.86
N TYR A 84 5.09 -19.91 16.58
CA TYR A 84 4.64 -19.32 17.82
C TYR A 84 5.75 -19.32 18.88
N LEU A 85 6.48 -20.42 19.04
CA LEU A 85 7.62 -20.49 19.95
C LEU A 85 8.72 -19.49 19.58
N THR A 86 9.01 -19.32 18.29
CA THR A 86 9.94 -18.28 17.83
C THR A 86 9.47 -16.88 18.23
N ALA A 87 8.20 -16.55 17.98
CA ALA A 87 7.62 -15.26 18.37
C ALA A 87 7.69 -15.04 19.89
N LEU A 88 7.39 -16.06 20.70
CA LEU A 88 7.52 -15.99 22.15
C LEU A 88 8.97 -15.74 22.58
N LYS A 89 9.90 -16.49 22.00
CA LYS A 89 11.33 -16.39 22.32
C LYS A 89 11.86 -14.98 22.10
N HIS A 90 11.53 -14.34 20.97
CA HIS A 90 11.95 -12.96 20.71
C HIS A 90 11.54 -11.98 21.81
N ILE A 91 10.32 -12.10 22.33
CA ILE A 91 9.83 -11.21 23.38
C ILE A 91 10.45 -11.55 24.74
N LEU A 92 10.71 -12.82 25.03
CA LEU A 92 11.41 -13.22 26.27
C LEU A 92 12.86 -12.76 26.28
N ASP A 93 13.57 -12.90 25.15
CA ASP A 93 14.95 -12.43 24.99
C ASP A 93 15.00 -10.89 25.14
N LEU A 94 14.00 -10.19 24.62
CA LEU A 94 13.85 -8.74 24.79
C LEU A 94 13.66 -8.34 26.27
N ILE A 95 12.80 -9.06 27.00
CA ILE A 95 12.59 -8.81 28.44
C ILE A 95 13.89 -9.02 29.21
N GLU A 96 14.62 -10.09 28.92
CA GLU A 96 15.88 -10.41 29.59
C GLU A 96 16.95 -9.35 29.33
N ALA A 97 17.03 -8.85 28.09
CA ALA A 97 18.00 -7.84 27.69
C ALA A 97 17.70 -6.43 28.24
N THR A 98 16.44 -6.10 28.46
CA THR A 98 16.01 -4.71 28.73
C THR A 98 15.62 -4.45 30.18
N ILE A 99 15.09 -5.45 30.88
CA ILE A 99 14.47 -5.24 32.21
C ILE A 99 15.44 -5.64 33.31
N GLU A 100 16.05 -4.66 33.97
CA GLU A 100 17.04 -4.91 35.02
C GLU A 100 16.42 -5.47 36.31
N ASP A 101 15.27 -4.95 36.75
CA ASP A 101 14.64 -5.38 38.01
C ASP A 101 14.16 -6.85 37.95
N PRO A 102 14.66 -7.76 38.81
CA PRO A 102 14.30 -9.17 38.74
C PRO A 102 12.81 -9.46 38.97
N LYS A 103 12.13 -8.64 39.79
CA LYS A 103 10.71 -8.84 40.11
C LYS A 103 9.81 -8.42 38.95
N GLU A 104 10.09 -7.27 38.34
CA GLU A 104 9.42 -6.79 37.14
C GLU A 104 9.67 -7.73 35.96
N ARG A 105 10.91 -8.21 35.79
CA ARG A 105 11.25 -9.21 34.77
C ARG A 105 10.44 -10.50 34.92
N ALA A 106 10.35 -11.02 36.14
CA ALA A 106 9.55 -12.21 36.44
C ALA A 106 8.04 -11.98 36.20
N TYR A 107 7.53 -10.79 36.57
CA TYR A 107 6.16 -10.38 36.31
C TYR A 107 5.85 -10.33 34.80
N LEU A 108 6.65 -9.59 34.02
CA LEU A 108 6.47 -9.46 32.58
C LEU A 108 6.60 -10.80 31.87
N THR A 109 7.59 -11.61 32.24
CA THR A 109 7.77 -12.97 31.70
C THR A 109 6.51 -13.82 31.91
N THR A 110 5.95 -13.78 33.12
CA THR A 110 4.73 -14.55 33.45
C THR A 110 3.52 -14.02 32.68
N LEU A 111 3.38 -12.70 32.57
CA LEU A 111 2.31 -12.05 31.82
C LEU A 111 2.35 -12.43 30.33
N ILE A 112 3.52 -12.35 29.70
CA ILE A 112 3.73 -12.70 28.30
C ILE A 112 3.44 -14.18 28.06
N LYS A 113 3.97 -15.09 28.89
CA LYS A 113 3.68 -16.54 28.76
C LYS A 113 2.19 -16.84 28.90
N THR A 114 1.50 -16.17 29.82
CA THR A 114 0.05 -16.33 30.02
C THR A 114 -0.73 -15.86 28.78
N LYS A 115 -0.38 -14.70 28.22
CA LYS A 115 -1.03 -14.18 27.00
C LYS A 115 -0.71 -15.03 25.78
N TYR A 116 0.53 -15.44 25.61
CA TYR A 116 0.93 -16.40 24.58
C TYR A 116 0.07 -17.66 24.59
N ALA A 117 -0.11 -18.30 25.77
CA ALA A 117 -0.90 -19.52 25.88
C ALA A 117 -2.38 -19.32 25.51
N HIS A 118 -2.94 -18.13 25.81
CA HIS A 118 -4.30 -17.80 25.41
C HIS A 118 -4.43 -17.58 23.89
N GLU A 119 -3.52 -16.83 23.30
CA GLU A 119 -3.53 -16.43 21.88
C GLU A 119 -3.25 -17.59 20.92
N THR A 120 -2.55 -18.63 21.38
CA THR A 120 -2.12 -19.77 20.54
C THR A 120 -2.93 -21.04 20.77
N ARG A 121 -3.89 -21.02 21.71
CA ARG A 121 -4.66 -22.21 22.13
C ARG A 121 -5.36 -22.91 20.97
N ASP A 122 -6.00 -22.13 20.10
CA ASP A 122 -6.85 -22.63 19.03
C ASP A 122 -6.14 -22.60 17.66
N GLU A 123 -4.83 -22.29 17.64
CA GLU A 123 -3.96 -22.16 16.44
C GLU A 123 -4.52 -21.29 15.31
N ILE A 124 -5.45 -20.39 15.63
CA ILE A 124 -6.13 -19.52 14.66
C ILE A 124 -5.37 -18.23 14.35
N MET A 125 -4.48 -17.82 15.25
CA MET A 125 -3.74 -16.56 15.14
C MET A 125 -2.57 -16.67 14.16
N ILE A 126 -2.36 -15.67 13.31
CA ILE A 126 -1.15 -15.59 12.49
C ILE A 126 0.07 -15.40 13.42
N PRO A 127 1.15 -16.18 13.31
CA PRO A 127 2.29 -16.07 14.23
C PRO A 127 2.89 -14.66 14.38
N SER A 128 3.00 -13.91 13.27
CA SER A 128 3.46 -12.50 13.32
C SER A 128 2.49 -11.57 14.05
N ARG A 129 1.19 -11.89 14.10
CA ARG A 129 0.18 -11.13 14.85
C ARG A 129 0.27 -11.43 16.34
N VAL A 130 0.60 -12.68 16.71
CA VAL A 130 0.95 -13.03 18.09
C VAL A 130 2.17 -12.22 18.54
N GLU A 131 3.24 -12.23 17.74
CA GLU A 131 4.46 -11.45 18.01
C GLU A 131 4.16 -9.95 18.22
N LYS A 132 3.37 -9.35 17.31
CA LYS A 132 2.91 -7.96 17.44
C LYS A 132 2.18 -7.71 18.76
N ARG A 133 1.23 -8.57 19.13
CA ARG A 133 0.44 -8.40 20.37
C ARG A 133 1.33 -8.46 21.60
N LEU A 134 2.24 -9.43 21.65
CA LEU A 134 3.16 -9.60 22.76
C LEU A 134 4.15 -8.43 22.85
N LEU A 135 4.68 -7.96 21.73
CA LEU A 135 5.52 -6.75 21.68
C LEU A 135 4.75 -5.52 22.16
N ARG A 136 3.49 -5.34 21.74
CA ARG A 136 2.65 -4.22 22.21
C ARG A 136 2.41 -4.27 23.72
N ILE A 137 2.21 -5.46 24.29
CA ILE A 137 2.11 -5.62 25.76
C ILE A 137 3.41 -5.18 26.44
N PHE A 138 4.56 -5.60 25.91
CA PHE A 138 5.86 -5.20 26.43
C PHE A 138 6.04 -3.67 26.41
N LEU A 139 5.84 -3.03 25.26
CA LEU A 139 6.00 -1.58 25.10
C LEU A 139 5.05 -0.81 26.02
N ASN A 140 3.77 -1.19 26.05
CA ASN A 140 2.77 -0.50 26.87
C ASN A 140 2.98 -0.65 28.38
N ARG A 141 3.59 -1.76 28.83
CA ARG A 141 3.82 -2.01 30.26
C ARG A 141 5.12 -1.42 30.78
N THR A 142 6.13 -1.34 29.93
CA THR A 142 7.45 -0.82 30.29
C THR A 142 7.56 0.68 30.04
N HIS A 143 6.69 1.25 29.19
CA HIS A 143 6.77 2.64 28.70
C HIS A 143 8.09 2.97 27.99
N ILE A 144 8.84 1.95 27.57
CA ILE A 144 10.01 2.10 26.72
C ILE A 144 9.51 2.37 25.30
N ALA A 145 9.85 3.54 24.76
CA ALA A 145 9.38 3.98 23.45
C ALA A 145 9.87 3.02 22.35
N ASP A 146 11.19 2.82 22.24
CA ASP A 146 11.80 1.85 21.33
C ASP A 146 12.99 1.15 22.00
N PRO A 147 12.88 -0.16 22.32
CA PRO A 147 13.97 -0.90 22.95
C PRO A 147 15.21 -1.09 22.08
N PHE A 148 15.10 -0.91 20.77
CA PHE A 148 16.20 -1.14 19.83
C PHE A 148 16.83 0.17 19.31
N GLN A 149 16.42 1.34 19.82
CA GLN A 149 16.83 2.65 19.30
C GLN A 149 18.36 2.78 19.18
N ASP A 150 19.09 2.55 20.27
CA ASP A 150 20.56 2.64 20.28
C ASP A 150 21.21 1.63 19.33
N THR A 151 20.65 0.41 19.26
CA THR A 151 21.13 -0.61 18.32
C THR A 151 20.94 -0.16 16.88
N LYS A 152 19.80 0.46 16.54
CA LYS A 152 19.54 0.97 15.18
C LYS A 152 20.49 2.09 14.81
N ILE A 153 20.69 3.06 15.71
CA ILE A 153 21.60 4.19 15.50
C ILE A 153 23.02 3.68 15.26
N GLU A 154 23.53 2.78 16.10
CA GLU A 154 24.88 2.24 15.94
C GLU A 154 25.01 1.40 14.66
N ARG A 155 23.98 0.65 14.26
CA ARG A 155 23.98 -0.08 12.98
C ARG A 155 24.05 0.88 11.78
N ASN A 156 23.24 1.94 11.77
CA ASN A 156 23.26 2.95 10.72
C ASN A 156 24.62 3.66 10.63
N LYS A 157 25.16 4.06 11.78
CA LYS A 157 26.47 4.71 11.90
C LYS A 157 27.61 3.82 11.41
N THR A 158 27.60 2.53 11.76
CA THR A 158 28.61 1.57 11.31
C THR A 158 28.59 1.43 9.79
N ALA A 159 27.39 1.25 9.21
CA ALA A 159 27.21 1.16 7.76
C ALA A 159 27.67 2.45 7.04
N ALA A 160 27.26 3.61 7.55
CA ALA A 160 27.64 4.91 6.98
C ALA A 160 29.16 5.13 7.02
N THR A 161 29.81 4.76 8.13
CA THR A 161 31.26 4.88 8.29
C THR A 161 31.99 4.01 7.27
N PHE A 162 31.52 2.77 7.05
CA PHE A 162 32.07 1.90 6.02
C PHE A 162 31.91 2.48 4.62
N LEU A 163 30.69 2.93 4.26
CA LEU A 163 30.40 3.52 2.94
C LEU A 163 31.15 4.83 2.68
N ALA A 164 31.47 5.58 3.74
CA ALA A 164 32.26 6.81 3.65
C ALA A 164 33.78 6.55 3.59
N SER A 165 34.24 5.34 3.90
CA SER A 165 35.66 5.03 4.03
C SER A 165 36.42 5.19 2.70
N PRO A 166 37.68 5.67 2.73
CA PRO A 166 38.53 5.72 1.54
C PRO A 166 38.70 4.34 0.90
N LEU A 167 38.86 3.31 1.74
CA LEU A 167 38.99 1.92 1.30
C LEU A 167 37.81 1.46 0.45
N PHE A 168 36.58 1.70 0.90
CA PHE A 168 35.39 1.39 0.12
C PHE A 168 35.35 2.18 -1.19
N ARG A 169 35.66 3.48 -1.16
CA ARG A 169 35.64 4.34 -2.35
C ARG A 169 36.65 3.87 -3.41
N GLU A 170 37.86 3.53 -3.01
CA GLU A 170 38.90 3.01 -3.89
C GLU A 170 38.48 1.66 -4.48
N ALA A 171 38.04 0.71 -3.65
CA ALA A 171 37.54 -0.59 -4.10
C ALA A 171 36.34 -0.45 -5.06
N PHE A 172 35.40 0.45 -4.76
CA PHE A 172 34.20 0.67 -5.55
C PHE A 172 34.49 1.32 -6.90
N GLN A 173 35.57 2.11 -7.01
CA GLN A 173 35.99 2.74 -8.26
C GLN A 173 36.97 1.88 -9.07
N HIS A 174 37.53 0.83 -8.48
CA HIS A 174 38.42 -0.09 -9.17
C HIS A 174 37.73 -0.72 -10.40
N ILE A 175 38.38 -0.71 -11.55
CA ILE A 175 37.92 -1.35 -12.78
C ILE A 175 39.03 -2.32 -13.20
N GLY A 176 38.76 -3.61 -13.14
CA GLY A 176 39.71 -4.63 -13.57
C GLY A 176 39.68 -4.85 -15.08
N ASP A 177 40.73 -5.46 -15.63
CA ASP A 177 40.80 -5.81 -17.07
C ASP A 177 39.64 -6.72 -17.50
N ALA A 178 39.16 -7.59 -16.59
CA ALA A 178 38.02 -8.47 -16.83
C ALA A 178 36.66 -7.73 -16.90
N ASP A 179 36.57 -6.52 -16.33
CA ASP A 179 35.37 -5.69 -16.35
C ASP A 179 35.23 -4.92 -17.68
N MET A 180 36.34 -4.77 -18.42
CA MET A 180 36.43 -4.01 -19.66
C MET A 180 36.31 -4.91 -20.89
N THR A 181 35.07 -5.30 -21.23
CA THR A 181 34.78 -5.95 -22.51
C THR A 181 34.69 -4.91 -23.65
N PRO A 182 35.06 -5.25 -24.90
CA PRO A 182 34.97 -4.33 -26.03
C PRO A 182 33.55 -3.76 -26.16
N ALA A 183 33.45 -2.44 -26.24
CA ALA A 183 32.20 -1.71 -26.47
C ALA A 183 32.32 -0.92 -27.78
N ARG A 184 31.22 -0.81 -28.52
CA ARG A 184 31.20 -0.12 -29.82
C ARG A 184 30.79 1.36 -29.71
N ALA A 185 30.34 1.80 -28.53
CA ALA A 185 29.87 3.16 -28.28
C ALA A 185 30.12 3.60 -26.82
N MET A 186 30.30 4.91 -26.61
CA MET A 186 30.47 5.50 -25.26
C MET A 186 29.25 5.27 -24.36
N THR A 187 28.04 5.30 -24.93
CA THR A 187 26.79 5.03 -24.22
C THR A 187 26.78 3.63 -23.63
N GLN A 188 27.27 2.64 -24.38
CA GLN A 188 27.36 1.25 -23.94
C GLN A 188 28.34 1.08 -22.77
N VAL A 189 29.48 1.77 -22.80
CA VAL A 189 30.44 1.78 -21.69
C VAL A 189 29.78 2.36 -20.43
N ARG A 190 29.10 3.51 -20.55
CA ARG A 190 28.41 4.14 -19.42
C ARG A 190 27.37 3.21 -18.80
N THR A 191 26.51 2.60 -19.62
CA THR A 191 25.49 1.66 -19.13
C THR A 191 26.09 0.46 -18.42
N ARG A 192 27.24 -0.08 -18.88
CA ARG A 192 27.94 -1.17 -18.18
C ARG A 192 28.51 -0.73 -16.83
N LEU A 193 29.05 0.49 -16.74
CA LEU A 193 29.50 1.05 -15.47
C LEU A 193 28.33 1.23 -14.51
N ASP A 194 27.18 1.71 -15.00
CA ASP A 194 25.97 1.86 -14.20
C ASP A 194 25.45 0.49 -13.68
N HIS A 195 25.43 -0.53 -14.56
CA HIS A 195 25.11 -1.91 -14.17
C HIS A 195 26.06 -2.44 -13.10
N MET A 196 27.36 -2.25 -13.28
CA MET A 196 28.38 -2.69 -12.33
C MET A 196 28.24 -1.99 -10.97
N ALA A 197 28.00 -0.68 -10.95
CA ALA A 197 27.81 0.08 -9.71
C ALA A 197 26.60 -0.45 -8.92
N VAL A 198 25.45 -0.65 -9.58
CA VAL A 198 24.27 -1.22 -8.93
C VAL A 198 24.54 -2.64 -8.43
N ARG A 199 25.20 -3.49 -9.23
CA ARG A 199 25.58 -4.85 -8.82
C ARG A 199 26.47 -4.84 -7.57
N ARG A 200 27.44 -3.92 -7.51
CA ARG A 200 28.35 -3.76 -6.35
C ARG A 200 27.60 -3.37 -5.09
N PHE A 201 26.70 -2.38 -5.16
CA PHE A 201 25.85 -2.03 -4.03
C PHE A 201 25.00 -3.21 -3.55
N LEU A 202 24.36 -3.92 -4.48
CA LEU A 202 23.56 -5.10 -4.13
C LEU A 202 24.41 -6.17 -3.43
N SER A 203 25.64 -6.38 -3.88
CA SER A 203 26.52 -7.40 -3.31
C SER A 203 26.92 -7.12 -1.85
N LEU A 204 26.93 -5.85 -1.41
CA LEU A 204 27.18 -5.50 -0.01
C LEU A 204 26.12 -6.06 0.95
N LEU A 205 24.91 -6.31 0.45
CA LEU A 205 23.80 -6.86 1.25
C LEU A 205 24.08 -8.28 1.77
N THR A 206 25.07 -8.96 1.20
CA THR A 206 25.50 -10.30 1.61
C THR A 206 26.46 -10.30 2.81
N ALA A 207 26.80 -9.11 3.33
CA ALA A 207 27.79 -8.88 4.38
C ALA A 207 27.17 -8.09 5.55
N PRO A 208 26.28 -8.71 6.36
CA PRO A 208 25.65 -8.04 7.49
C PRO A 208 26.63 -7.53 8.55
N GLU A 209 27.87 -8.02 8.57
CA GLU A 209 28.98 -7.50 9.37
C GLU A 209 29.27 -6.01 9.13
N ILE A 210 28.92 -5.47 7.95
CA ILE A 210 29.06 -4.04 7.60
C ILE A 210 28.22 -3.15 8.52
N TRP A 211 27.12 -3.67 9.06
CA TRP A 211 26.22 -2.88 9.90
C TRP A 211 25.89 -3.49 11.26
N THR A 212 25.90 -4.81 11.41
CA THR A 212 25.50 -5.46 12.69
C THR A 212 26.53 -5.32 13.80
N GLY A 213 27.81 -5.04 13.48
CA GLY A 213 28.89 -4.92 14.47
C GLY A 213 29.26 -6.22 15.18
N ASN A 214 28.62 -7.34 14.84
CA ASN A 214 28.83 -8.65 15.47
C ASN A 214 30.10 -9.37 14.98
N GLN A 215 30.64 -8.93 13.84
CA GLN A 215 31.81 -9.49 13.19
C GLN A 215 32.69 -8.36 12.63
N PRO A 216 33.99 -8.58 12.41
CA PRO A 216 34.86 -7.59 11.82
C PRO A 216 34.36 -7.19 10.42
N CYS A 217 34.23 -5.90 10.20
CA CYS A 217 33.91 -5.34 8.89
C CYS A 217 35.10 -5.59 7.93
N PRO A 218 34.86 -5.78 6.62
CA PRO A 218 35.94 -5.88 5.63
C PRO A 218 36.91 -4.69 5.73
N ASP A 219 38.19 -4.98 5.97
CA ASP A 219 39.24 -4.00 6.28
C ASP A 219 40.36 -3.94 5.22
N THR A 220 40.23 -4.72 4.15
CA THR A 220 41.15 -4.75 3.00
C THR A 220 40.40 -4.57 1.67
N GLU A 221 41.09 -4.06 0.65
CA GLU A 221 40.50 -3.87 -0.69
C GLU A 221 40.09 -5.23 -1.27
N GLU A 222 40.93 -6.25 -1.11
CA GLU A 222 40.67 -7.61 -1.58
C GLU A 222 39.41 -8.22 -0.96
N ALA A 223 39.16 -7.98 0.33
CA ALA A 223 37.94 -8.45 0.99
C ALA A 223 36.69 -7.78 0.41
N ILE A 224 36.76 -6.47 0.14
CA ILE A 224 35.64 -5.74 -0.50
C ILE A 224 35.45 -6.19 -1.95
N GLN A 225 36.52 -6.40 -2.72
CA GLN A 225 36.45 -6.95 -4.07
C GLN A 225 35.84 -8.35 -4.08
N ALA A 226 36.16 -9.20 -3.10
CA ALA A 226 35.55 -10.51 -2.96
C ALA A 226 34.03 -10.42 -2.71
N LEU A 227 33.56 -9.39 -1.99
CA LEU A 227 32.13 -9.13 -1.87
C LEU A 227 31.50 -8.77 -3.23
N PHE A 228 32.13 -7.91 -4.02
CA PHE A 228 31.64 -7.51 -5.36
C PHE A 228 31.61 -8.66 -6.39
N GLN A 229 32.33 -9.75 -6.11
CA GLN A 229 32.31 -10.98 -6.91
C GLN A 229 31.17 -11.93 -6.53
N LYS A 230 30.49 -11.69 -5.41
CA LYS A 230 29.33 -12.52 -5.05
C LYS A 230 28.23 -12.40 -6.12
N PRO A 231 27.59 -13.51 -6.49
CA PRO A 231 26.62 -13.51 -7.56
C PRO A 231 25.37 -12.71 -7.18
N VAL A 232 24.90 -11.89 -8.11
CA VAL A 232 23.51 -11.40 -8.14
C VAL A 232 22.77 -12.32 -9.10
N SER A 233 21.89 -13.14 -8.55
CA SER A 233 21.22 -14.26 -9.21
C SER A 233 19.71 -14.20 -8.97
N GLY A 234 18.98 -15.23 -9.38
CA GLY A 234 17.53 -15.28 -9.31
C GLY A 234 16.88 -15.22 -10.68
N ASN A 235 15.61 -15.60 -10.77
CA ASN A 235 14.91 -15.72 -12.05
C ASN A 235 14.67 -14.37 -12.75
N ALA A 236 14.92 -13.27 -12.05
CA ALA A 236 14.59 -11.93 -12.51
C ALA A 236 15.73 -10.91 -12.39
N ALA A 237 16.96 -11.36 -12.13
CA ALA A 237 18.11 -10.45 -12.02
C ALA A 237 18.28 -9.60 -13.29
N ASP A 238 18.34 -10.23 -14.47
CA ASP A 238 18.47 -9.51 -15.75
C ASP A 238 17.27 -8.59 -16.00
N ALA A 239 16.05 -9.08 -15.75
CA ALA A 239 14.83 -8.29 -15.91
C ALA A 239 14.79 -7.05 -15.01
N PHE A 240 15.38 -7.12 -13.81
CA PHE A 240 15.50 -5.97 -12.91
C PHE A 240 16.46 -4.91 -13.47
N PHE A 241 17.63 -5.33 -13.97
CA PHE A 241 18.59 -4.42 -14.60
C PHE A 241 18.04 -3.81 -15.89
N ASP A 242 17.31 -4.59 -16.69
CA ASP A 242 16.62 -4.11 -17.89
C ASP A 242 15.53 -3.10 -17.55
N PHE A 243 14.75 -3.35 -16.48
CA PHE A 243 13.73 -2.44 -15.97
C PHE A 243 14.31 -1.09 -15.55
N LEU A 244 15.49 -1.10 -14.91
CA LEU A 244 16.27 0.08 -14.54
C LEU A 244 16.99 0.74 -15.74
N GLY A 245 16.92 0.15 -16.94
CA GLY A 245 17.59 0.69 -18.13
C GLY A 245 19.10 0.58 -18.10
N ILE A 246 19.63 -0.40 -17.35
CA ILE A 246 21.05 -0.68 -17.21
C ILE A 246 21.35 -2.15 -17.52
N PRO A 247 20.97 -2.66 -18.72
CA PRO A 247 21.19 -4.06 -19.09
C PRO A 247 22.67 -4.43 -19.01
N ALA A 248 22.98 -5.68 -18.63
CA ALA A 248 24.34 -6.20 -18.60
C ALA A 248 25.07 -6.10 -19.95
N SER A 249 24.32 -6.19 -21.06
CA SER A 249 24.83 -6.03 -22.42
C SER A 249 25.41 -4.63 -22.70
N GLY A 250 24.92 -3.62 -21.96
CA GLY A 250 25.16 -2.19 -22.18
C GLY A 250 24.31 -1.58 -23.30
N GLU A 251 23.48 -2.36 -23.99
CA GLU A 251 22.64 -1.85 -25.09
C GLU A 251 21.31 -1.34 -24.54
N ARG A 252 21.22 -0.04 -24.27
CA ARG A 252 19.95 0.58 -23.87
C ARG A 252 18.92 0.51 -25.00
N HIS A 253 17.72 0.07 -24.66
CA HIS A 253 16.56 0.24 -25.53
C HIS A 253 16.24 1.74 -25.69
N GLN A 254 16.00 2.18 -26.94
CA GLN A 254 15.60 3.56 -27.20
C GLN A 254 14.31 3.87 -26.44
N GLY A 255 14.32 4.97 -25.66
CA GLY A 255 13.17 5.39 -24.87
C GLY A 255 13.08 4.74 -23.49
N THR A 256 14.20 4.38 -22.84
CA THR A 256 14.18 4.04 -21.40
C THR A 256 13.58 5.20 -20.62
N GLU A 257 12.32 5.05 -20.24
CA GLU A 257 11.59 6.07 -19.50
C GLU A 257 12.07 6.12 -18.06
N ARG A 258 12.05 7.33 -17.51
CA ARG A 258 12.14 7.57 -16.08
C ARG A 258 11.10 6.69 -15.36
N ARG A 259 11.57 5.87 -14.41
CA ARG A 259 10.74 5.00 -13.58
C ARG A 259 10.46 5.62 -12.21
N THR A 260 9.30 5.32 -11.66
CA THR A 260 8.93 5.61 -10.27
C THR A 260 8.88 4.30 -9.48
N LEU A 261 9.67 4.16 -8.43
CA LEU A 261 9.78 2.94 -7.62
C LEU A 261 9.28 3.19 -6.20
N LEU A 262 8.62 2.20 -5.59
CA LEU A 262 8.38 2.14 -4.15
C LEU A 262 9.33 1.11 -3.53
N TRP A 263 10.30 1.59 -2.75
CA TRP A 263 11.29 0.79 -2.04
C TRP A 263 10.83 0.55 -0.61
N LEU A 264 10.61 -0.70 -0.24
CA LEU A 264 10.20 -1.09 1.11
C LEU A 264 11.45 -1.37 1.94
N ALA A 265 11.83 -0.46 2.83
CA ALA A 265 12.99 -0.64 3.70
C ALA A 265 12.79 -1.83 4.66
N ASP A 266 13.88 -2.50 5.04
CA ASP A 266 13.84 -3.64 5.95
C ASP A 266 14.55 -3.34 7.28
N GLU A 267 15.85 -3.64 7.39
CA GLU A 267 16.60 -3.51 8.64
C GLU A 267 17.36 -2.17 8.76
N SER A 268 17.46 -1.64 9.98
CA SER A 268 18.43 -0.59 10.30
C SER A 268 19.85 -1.10 10.13
N GLY A 269 20.72 -0.24 9.60
CA GLY A 269 22.04 -0.59 9.08
C GLY A 269 22.01 -0.91 7.60
N GLU A 270 21.23 -1.94 7.22
CA GLU A 270 21.03 -2.32 5.82
C GLU A 270 20.44 -1.15 4.99
N VAL A 271 19.51 -0.41 5.58
CA VAL A 271 18.88 0.76 4.92
C VAL A 271 19.90 1.81 4.47
N MET A 272 21.09 1.89 5.06
CA MET A 272 22.13 2.82 4.62
C MET A 272 22.74 2.41 3.27
N VAL A 273 22.87 1.09 3.04
CA VAL A 273 23.29 0.53 1.75
C VAL A 273 22.17 0.75 0.72
N ASP A 274 20.93 0.51 1.10
CA ASP A 274 19.76 0.80 0.25
C ASP A 274 19.74 2.27 -0.16
N LEU A 275 19.94 3.22 0.77
CA LEU A 275 19.94 4.65 0.47
C LEU A 275 21.10 5.06 -0.45
N ALA A 276 22.29 4.46 -0.32
CA ALA A 276 23.39 4.68 -1.25
C ALA A 276 23.03 4.23 -2.67
N LEU A 277 22.41 3.04 -2.80
CA LEU A 277 21.89 2.54 -4.06
C LEU A 277 20.77 3.42 -4.61
N ILE A 278 19.80 3.81 -3.78
CA ILE A 278 18.67 4.65 -4.17
C ILE A 278 19.14 6.01 -4.66
N ARG A 279 20.12 6.63 -3.99
CA ARG A 279 20.74 7.88 -4.47
C ARG A 279 21.40 7.68 -5.83
N TYR A 280 22.04 6.54 -6.07
CA TYR A 280 22.57 6.20 -7.39
C TYR A 280 21.45 6.08 -8.44
N LEU A 281 20.33 5.41 -8.12
CA LEU A 281 19.17 5.31 -9.01
C LEU A 281 18.53 6.68 -9.31
N VAL A 282 18.45 7.56 -8.31
CA VAL A 282 17.99 8.94 -8.48
C VAL A 282 18.91 9.70 -9.44
N ASN A 283 20.24 9.53 -9.32
CA ASN A 283 21.21 10.12 -10.25
C ASN A 283 21.11 9.55 -11.68
N LEU A 284 20.58 8.33 -11.84
CA LEU A 284 20.22 7.77 -13.15
C LEU A 284 18.91 8.37 -13.73
N GLY A 285 18.19 9.17 -12.94
CA GLY A 285 16.97 9.88 -13.34
C GLY A 285 15.67 9.21 -12.86
N HIS A 286 15.74 8.17 -12.02
CA HIS A 286 14.55 7.52 -11.46
C HIS A 286 13.98 8.33 -10.28
N LYS A 287 12.68 8.21 -10.05
CA LYS A 287 12.04 8.67 -8.80
C LYS A 287 11.88 7.48 -7.87
N VAL A 288 12.27 7.62 -6.61
CA VAL A 288 12.18 6.54 -5.62
C VAL A 288 11.47 7.05 -4.38
N ALA A 289 10.44 6.33 -3.94
CA ALA A 289 9.82 6.52 -2.65
C ALA A 289 10.25 5.41 -1.69
N VAL A 290 10.75 5.76 -0.52
CA VAL A 290 11.21 4.81 0.50
C VAL A 290 10.19 4.74 1.63
N ALA A 291 9.62 3.55 1.83
CA ALA A 291 8.67 3.29 2.89
C ALA A 291 9.36 2.68 4.11
N PHE A 292 9.16 3.32 5.26
CA PHE A 292 9.62 2.89 6.58
C PHE A 292 8.45 2.40 7.43
N LYS A 293 8.72 1.68 8.51
CA LYS A 293 7.70 1.35 9.51
C LYS A 293 7.19 2.61 10.21
N ALA A 294 5.93 2.59 10.65
CA ALA A 294 5.34 3.69 11.40
C ALA A 294 5.90 3.80 12.82
N GLY A 295 6.42 2.71 13.36
CA GLY A 295 7.10 2.72 14.64
C GLY A 295 7.77 1.40 14.97
N PRO A 296 8.15 1.21 16.25
CA PRO A 296 9.13 0.22 16.66
C PRO A 296 8.76 -1.21 16.29
N LEU A 297 9.66 -1.88 15.57
CA LEU A 297 9.57 -3.30 15.23
C LEU A 297 10.97 -3.91 15.24
N PHE A 298 11.44 -4.31 16.42
CA PHE A 298 12.79 -4.86 16.63
C PHE A 298 13.84 -3.96 15.96
N SER A 299 14.70 -4.50 15.08
CA SER A 299 15.71 -3.74 14.36
C SER A 299 15.28 -3.18 13.00
N LYS A 300 13.99 -3.26 12.65
CA LYS A 300 13.48 -2.70 11.38
C LYS A 300 13.64 -1.18 11.35
N ALA A 301 13.83 -0.63 10.16
CA ALA A 301 13.92 0.81 9.96
C ALA A 301 12.53 1.46 10.07
N GLU A 302 12.41 2.52 10.89
CA GLU A 302 11.16 3.27 11.06
C GLU A 302 11.27 4.76 10.77
N ILE A 303 10.12 5.37 10.55
CA ILE A 303 9.98 6.78 10.18
C ILE A 303 10.48 7.73 11.29
N LEU A 304 10.31 7.37 12.57
CA LEU A 304 10.82 8.17 13.68
C LEU A 304 12.35 8.21 13.72
N GLY A 305 12.99 7.10 13.35
CA GLY A 305 14.46 7.02 13.22
C GLY A 305 15.01 8.05 12.24
N THR A 306 14.24 8.45 11.20
CA THR A 306 14.67 9.50 10.25
C THR A 306 14.81 10.90 10.87
N GLN A 307 14.23 11.10 12.07
CA GLN A 307 14.28 12.36 12.81
C GLN A 307 15.23 12.28 14.02
N GLU A 308 15.38 11.09 14.60
CA GLU A 308 16.13 10.87 15.84
C GLU A 308 17.58 10.41 15.59
N ASP A 309 17.85 9.72 14.48
CA ASP A 309 19.20 9.28 14.08
C ASP A 309 19.85 10.31 13.15
N PRO A 310 20.92 11.01 13.60
CA PRO A 310 21.62 11.99 12.77
C PRO A 310 22.20 11.39 11.48
N THR A 311 22.62 10.13 11.51
CA THR A 311 23.22 9.44 10.35
C THR A 311 22.18 9.20 9.27
N LEU A 312 21.00 8.70 9.68
CA LEU A 312 19.90 8.46 8.76
C LEU A 312 19.33 9.78 8.22
N MET A 313 19.27 10.81 9.07
CA MET A 313 18.86 12.16 8.67
C MET A 313 19.79 12.73 7.59
N GLU A 314 21.10 12.65 7.77
CA GLU A 314 22.09 13.06 6.76
C GLU A 314 21.94 12.25 5.47
N ALA A 315 21.78 10.93 5.57
CA ALA A 315 21.58 10.07 4.41
C ALA A 315 20.25 10.31 3.68
N LEU A 316 19.30 11.01 4.28
CA LEU A 316 18.02 11.43 3.68
C LEU A 316 17.99 12.93 3.35
N ASP A 317 19.10 13.65 3.48
CA ASP A 317 19.14 15.08 3.15
C ASP A 317 18.74 15.32 1.68
N GLY A 318 17.92 16.35 1.46
CA GLY A 318 17.30 16.68 0.17
C GLY A 318 16.09 15.83 -0.24
N SER A 319 15.63 14.89 0.59
CA SER A 319 14.41 14.10 0.32
C SER A 319 13.12 14.85 0.72
N PHE A 320 12.00 14.46 0.09
CA PHE A 320 10.68 14.99 0.43
C PHE A 320 9.90 14.01 1.31
N PHE A 321 9.54 14.46 2.52
CA PHE A 321 8.80 13.65 3.49
C PHE A 321 7.29 13.78 3.31
N ILE A 322 6.64 12.67 2.98
CA ILE A 322 5.19 12.55 2.95
C ILE A 322 4.71 12.25 4.37
N ARG A 323 4.20 13.28 5.07
CA ARG A 323 3.80 13.19 6.48
C ARG A 323 2.35 12.79 6.72
N SER A 324 1.48 12.89 5.71
CA SER A 324 0.06 12.58 5.86
C SER A 324 -0.23 11.14 5.46
N ASP A 325 -0.93 10.41 6.33
CA ASP A 325 -1.34 9.02 6.09
C ASP A 325 -2.61 8.88 5.23
N THR A 326 -3.25 10.01 4.87
CA THR A 326 -4.57 10.04 4.21
C THR A 326 -4.63 10.93 2.96
N LEU A 327 -3.48 11.12 2.28
CA LEU A 327 -3.38 11.97 1.09
C LEU A 327 -4.34 11.55 -0.01
N THR A 328 -5.13 12.49 -0.53
CA THR A 328 -5.98 12.27 -1.71
C THR A 328 -5.14 11.99 -2.97
N LYS A 329 -5.76 11.40 -4.01
CA LYS A 329 -5.10 11.18 -5.30
C LYS A 329 -4.47 12.47 -5.84
N ASN A 330 -5.22 13.58 -5.91
CA ASN A 330 -4.69 14.86 -6.41
C ASN A 330 -3.44 15.32 -5.66
N GLN A 331 -3.46 15.27 -4.32
CA GLN A 331 -2.30 15.67 -3.51
C GLN A 331 -1.09 14.77 -3.77
N LEU A 332 -1.31 13.46 -3.93
CA LEU A 332 -0.24 12.53 -4.27
C LEU A 332 0.33 12.82 -5.67
N VAL A 333 -0.53 13.09 -6.66
CA VAL A 333 -0.09 13.48 -8.01
C VAL A 333 0.75 14.74 -7.97
N ASP A 334 0.33 15.75 -7.20
CA ASP A 334 1.08 16.99 -7.06
C ASP A 334 2.46 16.73 -6.46
N ILE A 335 2.56 15.89 -5.43
CA ILE A 335 3.84 15.46 -4.83
C ILE A 335 4.69 14.70 -5.84
N LEU A 336 4.12 13.76 -6.59
CA LEU A 336 4.85 13.00 -7.61
C LEU A 336 5.39 13.90 -8.74
N ARG A 337 4.69 15.00 -9.05
CA ARG A 337 5.12 16.02 -10.03
C ARG A 337 6.17 17.00 -9.49
N GLN A 338 6.41 17.06 -8.18
CA GLN A 338 7.45 17.92 -7.61
C GLN A 338 8.86 17.51 -8.04
N GLU A 339 9.81 18.44 -7.90
CA GLU A 339 11.21 18.27 -8.30
C GLU A 339 11.96 17.24 -7.45
N SER A 340 11.50 16.93 -6.24
CA SER A 340 12.15 15.93 -5.39
C SER A 340 11.98 14.53 -5.95
N ASP A 341 13.11 13.88 -6.23
CA ASP A 341 13.17 12.54 -6.81
C ASP A 341 13.33 11.43 -5.78
N LEU A 342 13.64 11.79 -4.54
CA LEU A 342 13.64 10.91 -3.38
C LEU A 342 12.49 11.31 -2.44
N LEU A 343 11.52 10.42 -2.28
CA LEU A 343 10.37 10.59 -1.39
C LEU A 343 10.52 9.65 -0.19
N VAL A 344 10.04 10.05 0.98
CA VAL A 344 10.06 9.24 2.20
C VAL A 344 8.67 9.20 2.82
N LEU A 345 8.19 8.02 3.19
CA LEU A 345 6.89 7.84 3.84
C LEU A 345 6.91 6.71 4.87
N SER A 346 5.87 6.71 5.71
CA SER A 346 5.52 5.58 6.57
C SER A 346 4.59 4.62 5.82
N ASP A 347 4.78 3.30 6.00
CA ASP A 347 3.81 2.29 5.56
C ASP A 347 2.55 2.26 6.44
N GLY A 348 2.56 2.93 7.60
CA GLY A 348 1.45 3.01 8.55
C GLY A 348 1.40 1.84 9.54
N THR A 349 2.35 0.90 9.49
CA THR A 349 2.31 -0.34 10.27
C THR A 349 3.40 -0.41 11.34
N HIS A 350 3.07 -1.10 12.44
CA HIS A 350 3.99 -1.47 13.52
C HIS A 350 4.19 -3.00 13.53
N GLU A 351 4.17 -3.62 12.35
CA GLU A 351 4.26 -5.07 12.18
C GLU A 351 4.85 -5.45 10.83
N LYS A 352 5.13 -6.74 10.65
CA LYS A 352 5.52 -7.30 9.34
C LYS A 352 4.47 -6.94 8.29
N LEU A 353 4.90 -6.66 7.06
CA LEU A 353 4.04 -6.12 6.00
C LEU A 353 2.63 -6.72 6.01
N ASN A 354 1.64 -5.84 6.17
CA ASN A 354 0.23 -6.18 6.23
C ASN A 354 -0.58 -5.13 5.49
N LEU A 355 -0.87 -5.41 4.21
CA LEU A 355 -1.57 -4.49 3.31
C LEU A 355 -3.01 -4.15 3.74
N LEU A 356 -3.56 -4.85 4.75
CA LEU A 356 -4.84 -4.47 5.35
C LEU A 356 -4.70 -3.34 6.37
N LEU A 357 -3.51 -3.09 6.89
CA LEU A 357 -3.29 -2.16 7.99
C LEU A 357 -2.37 -1.00 7.59
N THR A 358 -1.99 -0.91 6.31
CA THR A 358 -1.16 0.18 5.79
C THR A 358 -1.96 1.49 5.70
N SER A 359 -1.24 2.61 5.73
CA SER A 359 -1.84 3.93 5.51
C SER A 359 -2.50 4.04 4.13
N THR A 360 -3.51 4.90 3.99
CA THR A 360 -4.15 5.16 2.69
C THR A 360 -3.17 5.79 1.71
N THR A 361 -2.28 6.66 2.20
CA THR A 361 -1.19 7.23 1.40
C THR A 361 -0.26 6.17 0.84
N PHE A 362 0.17 5.19 1.66
CA PHE A 362 0.99 4.08 1.19
C PHE A 362 0.27 3.27 0.11
N ALA A 363 -1.00 2.91 0.34
CA ALA A 363 -1.80 2.14 -0.62
C ALA A 363 -1.97 2.86 -1.97
N ARG A 364 -2.18 4.18 -1.95
CA ARG A 364 -2.26 5.00 -3.16
C ARG A 364 -0.91 5.06 -3.88
N LEU A 365 0.18 5.28 -3.15
CA LEU A 365 1.51 5.32 -3.74
C LEU A 365 1.87 3.97 -4.38
N PHE A 366 1.56 2.86 -3.71
CA PHE A 366 1.71 1.51 -4.27
C PHE A 366 1.03 1.40 -5.63
N LYS A 367 -0.18 1.95 -5.81
CA LYS A 367 -0.89 1.95 -7.10
C LYS A 367 -0.23 2.86 -8.15
N GLU A 368 0.33 3.99 -7.74
CA GLU A 368 0.82 5.02 -8.66
C GLU A 368 2.24 4.74 -9.19
N VAL A 369 3.07 4.00 -8.47
CA VAL A 369 4.43 3.65 -8.91
C VAL A 369 4.44 2.66 -10.09
N ASP A 370 5.58 2.54 -10.76
CA ASP A 370 5.80 1.60 -11.86
C ASP A 370 6.20 0.21 -11.34
N CYS A 371 6.80 0.14 -10.15
CA CYS A 371 7.24 -1.11 -9.53
C CYS A 371 7.44 -0.97 -8.01
N ILE A 372 7.29 -2.09 -7.31
CA ILE A 372 7.65 -2.26 -5.90
C ILE A 372 9.00 -2.98 -5.81
N VAL A 373 9.88 -2.54 -4.92
CA VAL A 373 11.10 -3.26 -4.53
C VAL A 373 11.00 -3.62 -3.06
N ALA A 374 10.86 -4.91 -2.78
CA ALA A 374 10.74 -5.46 -1.43
C ALA A 374 12.07 -6.02 -0.93
N ARG A 375 12.43 -5.66 0.30
CA ARG A 375 13.70 -6.04 0.93
C ARG A 375 13.48 -7.15 1.96
N GLY A 376 14.39 -8.11 1.97
CA GLY A 376 14.47 -9.13 3.02
C GLY A 376 13.43 -10.26 2.92
N PRO A 377 13.66 -11.36 3.67
CA PRO A 377 12.87 -12.59 3.55
C PRO A 377 11.45 -12.46 4.09
N GLU A 378 11.23 -11.58 5.08
CA GLU A 378 9.90 -11.40 5.68
C GLU A 378 8.92 -10.76 4.70
N GLN A 379 9.37 -9.75 3.96
CA GLN A 379 8.55 -9.09 2.94
C GLN A 379 8.33 -10.02 1.74
N LYS A 380 9.38 -10.77 1.33
CA LYS A 380 9.25 -11.82 0.32
C LYS A 380 8.15 -12.82 0.67
N ASN A 381 8.08 -13.28 1.92
CA ASN A 381 7.04 -14.21 2.35
C ASN A 381 5.61 -13.64 2.22
N ARG A 382 5.43 -12.32 2.29
CA ARG A 382 4.13 -11.66 2.12
C ARG A 382 3.74 -11.41 0.67
N LEU A 383 4.72 -11.25 -0.20
CA LEU A 383 4.53 -10.83 -1.58
C LEU A 383 4.76 -11.95 -2.61
N PHE A 384 5.37 -13.08 -2.21
CA PHE A 384 5.71 -14.18 -3.12
C PHE A 384 5.14 -15.51 -2.64
N ASP A 385 5.17 -15.79 -1.34
CA ASP A 385 4.66 -17.05 -0.78
C ASP A 385 3.15 -16.98 -0.51
N THR A 386 2.39 -16.34 -1.39
CA THR A 386 0.98 -15.99 -1.22
C THR A 386 0.16 -16.37 -2.45
N PRO A 387 -1.13 -16.75 -2.33
CA PRO A 387 -1.95 -17.08 -3.49
C PRO A 387 -2.44 -15.84 -4.26
N PHE A 388 -2.16 -14.63 -3.76
CA PHE A 388 -2.69 -13.39 -4.33
C PHE A 388 -1.77 -12.80 -5.41
N HIS A 389 -2.40 -12.15 -6.39
CA HIS A 389 -1.71 -11.29 -7.35
C HIS A 389 -1.77 -9.82 -6.91
N PHE A 390 -0.82 -9.02 -7.37
CA PHE A 390 -0.73 -7.60 -7.03
C PHE A 390 -1.10 -6.71 -8.23
N THR A 391 -1.42 -5.46 -7.95
CA THR A 391 -1.74 -4.45 -8.98
C THR A 391 -0.50 -3.88 -9.66
N GLN A 392 0.67 -4.01 -9.02
CA GLN A 392 1.97 -3.61 -9.56
C GLN A 392 2.95 -4.78 -9.62
N ASP A 393 3.93 -4.61 -10.50
CA ASP A 393 5.09 -5.47 -10.60
C ASP A 393 5.91 -5.36 -9.30
N VAL A 394 6.39 -6.49 -8.79
CA VAL A 394 7.15 -6.56 -7.54
C VAL A 394 8.47 -7.30 -7.76
N PHE A 395 9.58 -6.65 -7.47
CA PHE A 395 10.87 -7.32 -7.28
C PHE A 395 11.12 -7.55 -5.79
N SER A 396 11.56 -8.75 -5.42
CA SER A 396 12.14 -9.01 -4.10
C SER A 396 13.63 -9.14 -4.23
N ILE A 397 14.37 -8.46 -3.38
CA ILE A 397 15.81 -8.59 -3.28
C ILE A 397 16.14 -9.13 -1.89
N CYS A 398 16.66 -10.35 -1.86
CA CYS A 398 17.10 -11.04 -0.65
C CYS A 398 18.58 -11.35 -0.77
N ALA A 399 19.32 -11.29 0.34
CA ALA A 399 20.72 -11.65 0.37
C ALA A 399 20.96 -12.74 1.42
N ASP A 400 21.85 -13.66 1.11
CA ASP A 400 22.45 -14.59 2.07
C ASP A 400 23.98 -14.57 1.93
N THR A 401 24.68 -15.44 2.65
CA THR A 401 26.14 -15.50 2.60
C THR A 401 26.68 -15.95 1.23
N ARG A 402 25.86 -16.58 0.38
CA ARG A 402 26.24 -17.10 -0.94
C ARG A 402 26.02 -16.07 -2.05
N GLY A 403 25.12 -15.13 -1.89
CA GLY A 403 24.87 -14.10 -2.88
C GLY A 403 23.56 -13.36 -2.69
N VAL A 404 23.21 -12.56 -3.70
CA VAL A 404 21.93 -11.85 -3.78
C VAL A 404 21.02 -12.62 -4.72
N THR A 405 19.75 -12.78 -4.32
CA THR A 405 18.69 -13.33 -5.15
C THR A 405 17.67 -12.24 -5.43
N ILE A 406 17.37 -12.03 -6.72
CA ILE A 406 16.32 -11.15 -7.20
C ILE A 406 15.22 -12.01 -7.83
N ASP A 407 14.04 -11.97 -7.20
CA ASP A 407 12.84 -12.64 -7.67
C ASP A 407 11.81 -11.63 -8.16
N PHE A 408 10.97 -12.05 -9.10
CA PHE A 408 9.92 -11.21 -9.68
C PHE A 408 8.53 -11.81 -9.54
N ASN A 409 7.60 -11.01 -9.03
CA ASN A 409 6.17 -11.29 -9.04
C ASN A 409 5.49 -10.28 -9.99
N PRO A 410 5.07 -10.72 -11.20
CA PRO A 410 4.42 -9.82 -12.14
C PRO A 410 3.05 -9.37 -11.61
N LYS A 411 2.65 -8.15 -11.95
CA LYS A 411 1.28 -7.70 -11.72
C LYS A 411 0.28 -8.61 -12.42
N SER A 412 -0.95 -8.65 -11.90
CA SER A 412 -2.03 -9.38 -12.56
C SER A 412 -2.20 -8.89 -14.01
N PRO A 413 -2.29 -9.79 -15.01
CA PRO A 413 -2.53 -9.41 -16.39
C PRO A 413 -3.91 -8.75 -16.59
N GLN A 414 -4.80 -8.91 -15.61
CA GLN A 414 -6.13 -8.29 -15.59
C GLN A 414 -6.15 -6.94 -14.84
N ALA A 415 -5.05 -6.55 -14.18
CA ALA A 415 -4.95 -5.25 -13.53
C ALA A 415 -4.79 -4.15 -14.59
N ILE A 416 -5.77 -3.26 -14.67
CA ILE A 416 -5.76 -2.11 -15.57
C ILE A 416 -5.35 -0.87 -14.77
N LYS A 417 -4.30 -0.17 -15.22
CA LYS A 417 -3.87 1.10 -14.63
C LYS A 417 -4.27 2.25 -15.56
N PHE A 418 -5.10 3.16 -15.08
CA PHE A 418 -5.41 4.40 -15.80
C PHE A 418 -4.35 5.46 -15.49
N SER A 419 -3.60 5.89 -16.51
CA SER A 419 -2.66 6.99 -16.31
C SER A 419 -3.39 8.32 -16.11
N HIS A 420 -2.75 9.28 -15.44
CA HIS A 420 -3.31 10.62 -15.28
C HIS A 420 -3.66 11.28 -16.62
N LYS A 421 -2.81 11.08 -17.64
CA LYS A 421 -3.06 11.62 -18.98
C LYS A 421 -4.30 10.99 -19.63
N ASP A 422 -4.57 9.71 -19.37
CA ASP A 422 -5.75 9.05 -19.89
C ASP A 422 -7.03 9.55 -19.21
N LEU A 423 -6.99 9.73 -17.88
CA LEU A 423 -8.09 10.31 -17.12
C LEU A 423 -8.37 11.77 -17.51
N GLU A 424 -7.32 12.59 -17.68
CA GLU A 424 -7.44 13.97 -18.18
C GLU A 424 -8.05 14.00 -19.60
N ARG A 425 -7.64 13.10 -20.50
CA ARG A 425 -8.20 12.99 -21.86
C ARG A 425 -9.68 12.59 -21.84
N LYS A 426 -10.07 11.65 -20.96
CA LYS A 426 -11.47 11.25 -20.77
C LYS A 426 -12.30 12.41 -20.21
N ALA A 427 -11.80 13.11 -19.19
CA ALA A 427 -12.45 14.31 -18.66
C ALA A 427 -12.67 15.35 -19.76
N GLN A 428 -11.65 15.60 -20.60
CA GLN A 428 -11.75 16.57 -21.70
C GLN A 428 -12.79 16.16 -22.76
N THR A 429 -12.98 14.86 -22.98
CA THR A 429 -14.03 14.34 -23.89
C THR A 429 -15.42 14.67 -23.34
N ILE A 430 -15.66 14.38 -22.06
CA ILE A 430 -16.93 14.71 -21.38
C ILE A 430 -17.19 16.23 -21.41
N ILE A 431 -16.15 17.04 -21.18
CA ILE A 431 -16.24 18.51 -21.26
C ILE A 431 -16.62 18.98 -22.67
N SER A 432 -16.05 18.38 -23.71
CA SER A 432 -16.40 18.67 -25.10
C SER A 432 -17.87 18.34 -25.40
N ASP A 433 -18.38 17.22 -24.89
CA ASP A 433 -19.79 16.82 -25.06
C ASP A 433 -20.74 17.79 -24.36
N MET A 434 -20.43 18.19 -23.12
CA MET A 434 -21.19 19.23 -22.41
C MET A 434 -21.21 20.55 -23.18
N LYS A 435 -20.06 21.00 -23.71
CA LYS A 435 -19.98 22.22 -24.52
C LYS A 435 -20.81 22.10 -25.80
N ALA A 436 -20.85 20.93 -26.43
CA ALA A 436 -21.68 20.69 -27.59
C ALA A 436 -23.18 20.73 -27.25
N ALA A 437 -23.59 20.18 -26.10
CA ALA A 437 -24.96 20.26 -25.60
C ALA A 437 -25.38 21.72 -25.36
N LYS A 438 -24.54 22.52 -24.68
CA LYS A 438 -24.79 23.96 -24.47
C LYS A 438 -24.92 24.73 -25.80
N LYS A 439 -24.08 24.42 -26.80
CA LYS A 439 -24.20 25.02 -28.15
C LYS A 439 -25.52 24.69 -28.84
N LYS A 440 -26.15 23.56 -28.51
CA LYS A 440 -27.49 23.17 -28.98
C LYS A 440 -28.63 23.81 -28.16
N GLY A 441 -28.30 24.70 -27.21
CA GLY A 441 -29.28 25.34 -26.33
C GLY A 441 -29.80 24.44 -25.20
N MET A 442 -29.11 23.33 -24.92
CA MET A 442 -29.49 22.44 -23.83
C MET A 442 -28.86 22.88 -22.51
N ALA A 443 -29.60 22.74 -21.40
CA ALA A 443 -29.05 22.89 -20.05
C ALA A 443 -28.27 21.63 -19.66
N VAL A 444 -27.10 21.77 -19.04
CA VAL A 444 -26.31 20.64 -18.56
C VAL A 444 -26.60 20.40 -17.08
N SER A 445 -27.08 19.20 -16.75
CA SER A 445 -27.44 18.79 -15.39
C SER A 445 -26.52 17.70 -14.89
N PHE A 446 -25.77 17.97 -13.82
CA PHE A 446 -24.97 16.97 -13.13
C PHE A 446 -25.80 16.31 -12.03
N TYR A 447 -26.08 15.01 -12.17
CA TYR A 447 -26.79 14.24 -11.16
C TYR A 447 -25.81 13.50 -10.25
N SER A 448 -25.84 13.82 -8.95
CA SER A 448 -25.02 13.22 -7.90
C SER A 448 -25.88 12.33 -7.01
N GLY A 449 -25.43 11.11 -6.68
CA GLY A 449 -26.20 10.17 -5.88
C GLY A 449 -25.35 9.24 -5.03
N ILE A 450 -26.00 8.50 -4.13
CA ILE A 450 -25.32 7.53 -3.26
C ILE A 450 -24.73 6.41 -4.13
N ILE A 451 -23.41 6.25 -4.13
CA ILE A 451 -22.69 5.12 -4.73
C ILE A 451 -21.65 4.64 -3.71
N GLY A 452 -21.58 3.34 -3.48
CA GLY A 452 -20.61 2.74 -2.55
C GLY A 452 -20.95 2.95 -1.07
N SER A 453 -21.66 4.03 -0.71
CA SER A 453 -21.85 4.45 0.69
C SER A 453 -22.77 3.55 1.55
N ILE A 454 -23.40 2.56 0.91
CA ILE A 454 -24.19 1.52 1.58
C ILE A 454 -23.48 0.18 1.32
N PRO A 455 -22.91 -0.45 2.37
CA PRO A 455 -22.12 -1.67 2.22
C PRO A 455 -22.86 -2.77 1.44
N GLY A 456 -22.20 -3.35 0.43
CA GLY A 456 -22.73 -4.43 -0.38
C GLY A 456 -23.90 -4.06 -1.29
N LYS A 457 -24.16 -2.77 -1.54
CA LYS A 457 -25.30 -2.29 -2.35
C LYS A 457 -24.92 -1.45 -3.56
N ILE A 458 -23.68 -1.57 -4.06
CA ILE A 458 -23.19 -0.82 -5.23
C ILE A 458 -24.07 -1.07 -6.47
N ASP A 459 -24.44 -2.32 -6.75
CA ASP A 459 -25.26 -2.64 -7.93
C ASP A 459 -26.67 -2.06 -7.82
N VAL A 460 -27.26 -2.11 -6.62
CA VAL A 460 -28.56 -1.50 -6.35
C VAL A 460 -28.47 0.02 -6.50
N ALA A 461 -27.39 0.64 -6.01
CA ALA A 461 -27.13 2.07 -6.16
C ALA A 461 -27.05 2.49 -7.64
N LYS A 462 -26.23 1.77 -8.44
CA LYS A 462 -26.12 1.99 -9.90
C LYS A 462 -27.47 1.85 -10.59
N LYS A 463 -28.28 0.86 -10.20
CA LYS A 463 -29.61 0.63 -10.75
C LYS A 463 -30.59 1.75 -10.41
N ILE A 464 -30.64 2.20 -9.16
CA ILE A 464 -31.46 3.34 -8.71
C ILE A 464 -31.13 4.57 -9.55
N MET A 465 -29.84 4.87 -9.73
CA MET A 465 -29.40 6.04 -10.48
C MET A 465 -29.78 5.93 -11.96
N THR A 466 -29.53 4.78 -12.59
CA THR A 466 -29.88 4.55 -14.00
C THR A 466 -31.37 4.74 -14.25
N VAL A 467 -32.22 4.13 -13.42
CA VAL A 467 -33.69 4.22 -13.54
C VAL A 467 -34.17 5.65 -13.35
N PHE A 468 -33.62 6.36 -12.37
CA PHE A 468 -34.04 7.73 -12.10
C PHE A 468 -33.56 8.72 -13.16
N ILE A 469 -32.35 8.55 -13.70
CA ILE A 469 -31.84 9.37 -14.80
C ILE A 469 -32.75 9.21 -16.03
N ALA A 470 -33.10 7.98 -16.41
CA ALA A 470 -34.02 7.73 -17.52
C ALA A 470 -35.38 8.42 -17.30
N HIS A 471 -35.90 8.37 -16.07
CA HIS A 471 -37.12 9.10 -15.71
C HIS A 471 -36.97 10.62 -15.86
N LEU A 472 -35.83 11.19 -15.46
CA LEU A 472 -35.57 12.63 -15.64
C LEU A 472 -35.46 13.01 -17.12
N GLU A 473 -34.84 12.17 -17.95
CA GLU A 473 -34.71 12.39 -19.40
C GLU A 473 -36.08 12.41 -20.11
N GLU A 474 -37.04 11.60 -19.64
CA GLU A 474 -38.42 11.64 -20.15
C GLU A 474 -39.18 12.89 -19.71
N GLN A 475 -38.90 13.41 -18.52
CA GLN A 475 -39.62 14.56 -17.95
C GLN A 475 -39.06 15.91 -18.40
N PHE A 476 -37.74 16.00 -18.66
CA PHE A 476 -37.07 17.26 -18.98
C PHE A 476 -36.75 17.38 -20.47
N SER A 477 -37.42 18.32 -21.14
CA SER A 477 -37.02 18.74 -22.49
C SER A 477 -35.75 19.60 -22.46
N GLN A 478 -34.87 19.43 -23.46
CA GLN A 478 -33.66 20.25 -23.64
C GLN A 478 -32.66 20.20 -22.47
N THR A 479 -32.60 19.09 -21.74
CA THR A 479 -31.59 18.88 -20.68
C THR A 479 -30.65 17.74 -21.07
N HIS A 480 -29.34 17.95 -20.87
CA HIS A 480 -28.32 16.93 -21.02
C HIS A 480 -27.86 16.51 -19.62
N ILE A 481 -28.19 15.30 -19.20
CA ILE A 481 -27.86 14.79 -17.86
C ILE A 481 -26.55 14.03 -17.92
N ILE A 482 -25.62 14.39 -17.04
CA ILE A 482 -24.34 13.69 -16.85
C ILE A 482 -24.31 13.09 -15.45
N ASN A 483 -23.70 11.90 -15.34
CA ASN A 483 -23.69 11.16 -14.10
C ASN A 483 -22.42 10.30 -13.97
N PRO A 484 -21.71 10.33 -12.83
CA PRO A 484 -20.48 9.56 -12.64
C PRO A 484 -20.61 8.05 -12.79
N SER A 485 -21.75 7.46 -12.41
CA SER A 485 -21.94 6.00 -12.45
C SER A 485 -21.95 5.43 -13.88
N LEU A 486 -22.27 6.25 -14.87
CA LEU A 486 -22.33 5.84 -16.29
C LEU A 486 -20.94 5.72 -16.94
N TYR A 487 -19.89 6.23 -16.28
CA TYR A 487 -18.52 6.28 -16.80
C TYR A 487 -17.58 5.36 -16.03
N TYR A 488 -18.13 4.39 -15.29
CA TYR A 488 -17.35 3.38 -14.60
C TYR A 488 -16.86 2.35 -15.62
N GLU A 489 -15.55 2.32 -15.87
CA GLU A 489 -14.92 1.33 -16.75
C GLU A 489 -14.28 0.21 -15.93
N PRO A 490 -14.23 -1.03 -16.44
CA PRO A 490 -13.46 -2.09 -15.81
C PRO A 490 -12.03 -1.64 -15.49
N GLY A 491 -11.63 -1.84 -14.24
CA GLY A 491 -10.31 -1.43 -13.72
C GLY A 491 -10.18 0.03 -13.28
N MET A 492 -11.21 0.86 -13.45
CA MET A 492 -11.24 2.22 -12.90
C MET A 492 -11.74 2.15 -11.47
N ASP A 493 -10.97 2.64 -10.50
CA ASP A 493 -11.42 2.69 -9.12
C ASP A 493 -12.12 4.02 -8.78
N ALA A 494 -12.61 4.12 -7.54
CA ALA A 494 -13.28 5.33 -7.06
C ALA A 494 -12.37 6.56 -7.06
N ASP A 495 -11.06 6.40 -6.83
CA ASP A 495 -10.11 7.53 -6.82
C ASP A 495 -9.84 8.04 -8.24
N ASP A 496 -9.71 7.14 -9.22
CA ASP A 496 -9.60 7.48 -10.65
C ASP A 496 -10.83 8.24 -11.14
N LEU A 497 -12.00 7.72 -10.78
CA LEU A 497 -13.28 8.34 -11.11
C LEU A 497 -13.37 9.74 -10.49
N MET A 498 -13.10 9.87 -9.19
CA MET A 498 -13.16 11.16 -8.51
C MET A 498 -12.13 12.17 -9.05
N PHE A 499 -10.93 11.73 -9.43
CA PHE A 499 -9.92 12.57 -10.07
C PHE A 499 -10.43 13.12 -11.41
N MET A 500 -10.93 12.24 -12.28
CA MET A 500 -11.47 12.62 -13.59
C MET A 500 -12.68 13.57 -13.43
N TRP A 501 -13.61 13.24 -12.54
CA TRP A 501 -14.83 14.03 -12.34
C TRP A 501 -14.59 15.40 -11.74
N GLU A 502 -13.59 15.56 -10.88
CA GLU A 502 -13.25 16.88 -10.35
C GLU A 502 -12.84 17.85 -11.48
N ILE A 503 -12.12 17.36 -12.51
CA ILE A 503 -11.78 18.14 -13.71
C ILE A 503 -13.05 18.53 -14.47
N VAL A 504 -13.97 17.57 -14.68
CA VAL A 504 -15.25 17.79 -15.39
C VAL A 504 -16.13 18.78 -14.63
N GLN A 505 -16.26 18.61 -13.32
CA GLN A 505 -17.09 19.42 -12.44
C GLN A 505 -16.63 20.87 -12.36
N ARG A 506 -15.31 21.09 -12.38
CA ARG A 506 -14.71 22.43 -12.36
C ARG A 506 -14.63 23.09 -13.74
N SER A 507 -15.17 22.48 -14.78
CA SER A 507 -15.11 23.01 -16.16
C SER A 507 -15.98 24.24 -16.43
N GLY A 508 -16.85 24.63 -15.51
CA GLY A 508 -17.82 25.72 -15.68
C GLY A 508 -18.96 25.41 -16.67
N CYS A 509 -19.12 24.14 -17.08
CA CYS A 509 -20.15 23.76 -18.05
C CYS A 509 -21.50 23.36 -17.41
N ILE A 510 -21.54 23.11 -16.11
CA ILE A 510 -22.74 22.64 -15.38
C ILE A 510 -23.67 23.82 -15.12
N ASP A 511 -24.95 23.70 -15.52
CA ASP A 511 -26.00 24.68 -15.24
C ASP A 511 -26.81 24.29 -13.99
N ILE A 512 -27.02 22.98 -13.81
CA ILE A 512 -27.81 22.43 -12.70
C ILE A 512 -27.00 21.33 -12.02
N TRP A 513 -26.75 21.47 -10.73
CA TRP A 513 -26.15 20.46 -9.88
C TRP A 513 -27.22 19.84 -8.99
N ARG A 514 -27.69 18.63 -9.33
CA ARG A 514 -28.75 17.94 -8.61
C ARG A 514 -28.19 16.83 -7.72
N PHE A 515 -28.38 16.95 -6.43
CA PHE A 515 -28.12 15.90 -5.44
C PHE A 515 -29.37 15.03 -5.22
N GLN A 516 -29.18 13.72 -5.25
CA GLN A 516 -30.20 12.70 -5.03
C GLN A 516 -30.92 12.92 -3.71
N THR A 517 -32.24 13.04 -3.79
CA THR A 517 -33.11 13.13 -2.60
C THR A 517 -33.63 11.75 -2.20
N TYR A 518 -34.17 11.62 -0.98
CA TYR A 518 -34.89 10.40 -0.59
C TYR A 518 -36.08 10.12 -1.51
N GLN A 519 -36.76 11.17 -1.99
CA GLN A 519 -37.88 11.02 -2.92
C GLN A 519 -37.42 10.45 -4.27
N ASP A 520 -36.26 10.88 -4.77
CA ASP A 520 -35.67 10.32 -5.99
C ASP A 520 -35.47 8.79 -5.85
N ILE A 521 -34.95 8.35 -4.70
CA ILE A 521 -34.74 6.91 -4.39
C ILE A 521 -36.08 6.17 -4.33
N VAL A 522 -37.08 6.72 -3.64
CA VAL A 522 -38.43 6.14 -3.55
C VAL A 522 -39.04 5.98 -4.94
N THR A 523 -38.96 7.02 -5.77
CA THR A 523 -39.46 6.99 -7.15
C THR A 523 -38.74 5.94 -7.98
N ALA A 524 -37.41 5.83 -7.87
CA ALA A 524 -36.66 4.78 -8.57
C ALA A 524 -37.12 3.36 -8.17
N PHE A 525 -37.32 3.10 -6.87
CA PHE A 525 -37.85 1.80 -6.42
C PHE A 525 -39.27 1.53 -6.92
N GLN A 526 -40.13 2.55 -6.94
CA GLN A 526 -41.48 2.44 -7.51
C GLN A 526 -41.45 2.10 -9.00
N LEU A 527 -40.60 2.77 -9.78
CA LEU A 527 -40.39 2.49 -11.21
C LEU A 527 -39.84 1.07 -11.44
N MET A 528 -39.07 0.53 -10.49
CA MET A 528 -38.61 -0.86 -10.51
C MET A 528 -39.65 -1.88 -10.02
N GLY A 529 -40.83 -1.44 -9.57
CA GLY A 529 -41.86 -2.31 -8.99
C GLY A 529 -41.46 -2.94 -7.65
N GLN A 530 -40.56 -2.30 -6.90
CA GLN A 530 -40.01 -2.81 -5.64
C GLN A 530 -40.34 -1.90 -4.46
N LYS A 531 -40.43 -2.47 -3.26
CA LYS A 531 -40.49 -1.68 -2.02
C LYS A 531 -39.08 -1.20 -1.67
N VAL A 532 -38.96 -0.01 -1.09
CA VAL A 532 -37.69 0.51 -0.57
C VAL A 532 -37.19 -0.40 0.56
N PRO A 533 -36.02 -1.05 0.41
CA PRO A 533 -35.47 -1.90 1.46
C PRO A 533 -35.08 -1.09 2.71
N PRO A 534 -35.11 -1.68 3.91
CA PRO A 534 -34.79 -1.00 5.17
C PRO A 534 -33.45 -0.25 5.14
N GLU A 535 -32.44 -0.81 4.48
CA GLU A 535 -31.12 -0.20 4.34
C GLU A 535 -31.09 1.09 3.51
N TRP A 536 -32.16 1.41 2.75
CA TRP A 536 -32.29 2.62 1.92
C TRP A 536 -33.27 3.65 2.50
N VAL A 537 -34.05 3.27 3.52
CA VAL A 537 -35.08 4.14 4.11
C VAL A 537 -34.45 5.38 4.74
N GLY A 538 -34.95 6.56 4.38
CA GLY A 538 -34.50 7.85 4.90
C GLY A 538 -33.10 8.29 4.45
N LYS A 539 -32.49 7.57 3.51
CA LYS A 539 -31.17 7.94 2.96
C LYS A 539 -31.31 8.83 1.74
N ASP A 540 -30.34 9.71 1.56
CA ASP A 540 -30.20 10.64 0.43
C ASP A 540 -28.70 10.89 0.17
N ALA A 541 -28.36 11.76 -0.77
CA ALA A 541 -26.97 12.07 -1.11
C ALA A 541 -26.10 12.50 0.09
N THR A 542 -26.69 12.98 1.20
CA THR A 542 -25.92 13.36 2.40
C THR A 542 -25.24 12.17 3.07
N TYR A 543 -25.65 10.94 2.75
CA TYR A 543 -25.02 9.70 3.24
C TYR A 543 -23.77 9.29 2.45
N SER A 544 -23.38 10.06 1.44
CA SER A 544 -22.22 9.78 0.60
C SER A 544 -21.06 10.73 0.87
N THR A 545 -19.88 10.15 1.13
CA THR A 545 -18.62 10.89 1.25
C THR A 545 -18.23 11.53 -0.08
N GLY A 546 -18.51 10.84 -1.20
CA GLY A 546 -18.37 11.39 -2.56
C GLY A 546 -19.25 12.63 -2.75
N CYS A 547 -20.55 12.53 -2.47
CA CYS A 547 -21.48 13.65 -2.61
C CYS A 547 -21.13 14.82 -1.67
N THR A 548 -20.52 14.55 -0.51
CA THR A 548 -20.03 15.59 0.41
C THR A 548 -18.87 16.37 -0.19
N LYS A 549 -17.94 15.70 -0.91
CA LYS A 549 -16.88 16.38 -1.67
C LYS A 549 -17.46 17.18 -2.83
N GLU A 550 -18.38 16.57 -3.58
CA GLU A 550 -19.06 17.21 -4.71
C GLU A 550 -19.85 18.46 -4.29
N MET A 551 -20.50 18.46 -3.13
CA MET A 551 -21.19 19.65 -2.60
C MET A 551 -20.23 20.81 -2.37
N LYS A 552 -19.00 20.55 -1.86
CA LYS A 552 -17.98 21.61 -1.72
C LYS A 552 -17.58 22.17 -3.08
N ILE A 553 -17.33 21.30 -4.06
CA ILE A 553 -16.98 21.71 -5.43
C ILE A 553 -18.12 22.52 -6.05
N ALA A 554 -19.37 22.08 -5.90
CA ALA A 554 -20.54 22.79 -6.39
C ALA A 554 -20.64 24.21 -5.81
N MET A 555 -20.43 24.37 -4.51
CA MET A 555 -20.42 25.69 -3.87
C MET A 555 -19.29 26.59 -4.39
N GLU A 556 -18.09 26.04 -4.59
CA GLU A 556 -16.94 26.77 -5.16
C GLU A 556 -17.20 27.20 -6.61
N VAL A 557 -17.75 26.31 -7.44
CA VAL A 557 -18.08 26.60 -8.84
C VAL A 557 -19.20 27.64 -8.92
N GLN A 558 -20.22 27.58 -8.05
CA GLN A 558 -21.31 28.55 -8.02
C GLN A 558 -20.84 29.97 -7.70
N GLN A 559 -19.78 30.13 -6.90
CA GLN A 559 -19.20 31.44 -6.63
C GLN A 559 -18.64 32.10 -7.89
N VAL A 560 -18.12 31.29 -8.83
CA VAL A 560 -17.59 31.76 -10.12
C VAL A 560 -18.70 31.85 -11.19
N HIS A 561 -19.73 31.01 -11.06
CA HIS A 561 -20.88 30.89 -11.97
C HIS A 561 -22.21 31.05 -11.21
N PRO A 562 -22.62 32.28 -10.84
CA PRO A 562 -23.78 32.52 -9.97
C PRO A 562 -25.12 32.04 -10.55
N GLU A 563 -25.20 31.87 -11.87
CA GLU A 563 -26.35 31.34 -12.60
C GLU A 563 -26.57 29.83 -12.39
N MET A 564 -25.54 29.10 -11.96
CA MET A 564 -25.62 27.67 -11.69
C MET A 564 -26.55 27.40 -10.49
N GLN A 565 -27.46 26.44 -10.65
CA GLN A 565 -28.39 26.05 -9.61
C GLN A 565 -27.90 24.80 -8.86
N ILE A 566 -28.01 24.78 -7.53
CA ILE A 566 -27.79 23.60 -6.72
C ILE A 566 -29.16 23.13 -6.18
N ILE A 567 -29.53 21.89 -6.48
CA ILE A 567 -30.83 21.30 -6.13
C ILE A 567 -30.59 20.05 -5.29
N GLY A 568 -31.33 19.87 -4.20
CA GLY A 568 -31.27 18.65 -3.38
C GLY A 568 -31.37 18.94 -1.89
N PRO A 569 -30.81 18.05 -1.03
CA PRO A 569 -30.77 18.27 0.41
C PRO A 569 -30.00 19.54 0.79
N ALA A 570 -30.35 20.13 1.94
CA ALA A 570 -29.72 21.34 2.44
C ALA A 570 -28.21 21.16 2.68
N THR A 571 -27.42 22.17 2.36
CA THR A 571 -25.95 22.16 2.41
C THR A 571 -25.40 21.80 3.79
N GLU A 572 -26.05 22.23 4.87
CA GLU A 572 -25.60 21.94 6.24
C GLU A 572 -25.63 20.44 6.55
N LYS A 573 -26.54 19.68 5.92
CA LYS A 573 -26.65 18.23 6.15
C LYS A 573 -25.45 17.46 5.61
N PHE A 574 -24.80 17.95 4.56
CA PHE A 574 -23.55 17.39 4.05
C PHE A 574 -22.37 17.69 5.00
N MET A 575 -22.36 18.87 5.62
CA MET A 575 -21.23 19.35 6.42
C MET A 575 -21.20 18.81 7.86
N ARG A 576 -22.34 18.30 8.38
CA ARG A 576 -22.42 17.65 9.71
C ARG A 576 -21.54 16.40 9.85
N ARG A 577 -21.01 15.86 8.74
CA ARG A 577 -20.28 14.59 8.68
C ARG A 577 -18.78 14.75 8.45
N ARG A 578 -18.20 15.94 8.68
CA ARG A 578 -16.79 16.29 8.42
C ARG A 578 -15.74 15.41 9.13
N ASP A 579 -16.10 14.64 10.15
CA ASP A 579 -15.16 13.85 10.98
C ASP A 579 -14.96 12.39 10.54
N TYR A 580 -15.41 11.99 9.34
CA TYR A 580 -15.35 10.60 8.90
C TYR A 580 -14.45 10.41 7.67
N GLY A 581 -13.44 9.56 7.84
CA GLY A 581 -12.24 9.45 7.01
C GLY A 581 -12.42 9.36 5.50
N ILE A 582 -11.49 10.00 4.80
CA ILE A 582 -11.21 9.83 3.38
C ILE A 582 -11.07 8.32 3.09
N GLY A 583 -11.83 7.80 2.12
CA GLY A 583 -11.82 6.37 1.74
C GLY A 583 -12.87 5.50 2.42
N LYS A 584 -13.69 6.03 3.34
CA LYS A 584 -14.77 5.28 4.00
C LYS A 584 -16.09 5.50 3.27
N MET A 585 -16.65 4.41 2.76
CA MET A 585 -17.91 4.35 2.04
C MET A 585 -19.05 3.85 2.96
N TYR A 586 -19.08 4.23 4.24
CA TYR A 586 -20.28 3.99 5.07
C TYR A 586 -20.35 4.84 6.35
N ASP A 587 -21.55 4.83 6.92
CA ASP A 587 -21.97 5.47 8.16
C ASP A 587 -21.78 4.51 9.35
N GLN A 588 -20.85 4.80 10.25
CA GLN A 588 -20.86 4.27 11.61
C GLN A 588 -21.08 5.46 12.52
N ARG A 589 -22.17 5.46 13.32
CA ARG A 589 -22.22 6.33 14.51
C ARG A 589 -20.99 5.96 15.34
N LEU A 590 -20.07 6.90 15.56
CA LEU A 590 -19.03 6.74 16.58
C LEU A 590 -19.72 6.29 17.86
N GLY A 591 -19.56 5.02 18.22
CA GLY A 591 -19.74 4.60 19.59
C GLY A 591 -18.79 5.44 20.42
N HIS A 592 -19.27 5.94 21.56
CA HIS A 592 -18.48 6.70 22.51
C HIS A 592 -17.04 6.15 22.59
N VAL A 593 -16.07 6.99 22.23
CA VAL A 593 -14.68 6.78 22.58
C VAL A 593 -14.63 6.90 24.10
N SER A 594 -14.70 5.76 24.78
CA SER A 594 -14.20 5.63 26.14
C SER A 594 -12.68 5.71 26.02
N HIS A 595 -12.11 6.85 26.38
CA HIS A 595 -10.70 6.91 26.74
C HIS A 595 -10.49 6.06 27.99
N GLU A 596 -9.92 4.86 27.85
CA GLU A 596 -9.15 4.14 28.88
C GLU A 596 -7.98 3.39 28.26
#